data_AF-A0A1V0GB82-F1
#
_entry.id   AF-A0A1V0GB82-F1
#
_cell.length_a   1.000
_cell.length_b   1.000
_cell.length_c   1.000
_cell.angle_alpha   90.00
_cell.angle_beta   90.00
_cell.angle_gamma   90.00
#
_symmetry.space_group_name_H-M   'P 1'
#
loop_
_entity.id
_entity.type
_entity.pdbx_description
1 polymer ?
#
loop_
_entity_poly.entity_id
_entity_poly.type
_entity_poly.pdbx_seq_one_letter_code
_entity_poly.pdbx_strand_id
1 'polypeptide(L)' 'MKEFQAFKDTLSNKALKAIYEESKLEVQDETTEGTEAFSLALATQMAINLLESYEKWLKEERAKEEK' A
#
# COMPACT_ATOMS: atom_id res chain seq x y z
N MET A 1 17.09 3.54 3.73
CA MET A 1 16.42 3.69 5.05
C MET A 1 15.84 5.09 5.27
N LYS A 2 16.53 6.20 4.96
CA LYS A 2 15.99 7.56 5.16
C LYS A 2 14.76 7.86 4.28
N GLU A 3 14.81 7.51 3.00
CA GLU A 3 13.70 7.69 2.04
C GLU A 3 12.44 6.91 2.46
N PHE A 4 12.61 5.65 2.86
CA PHE A 4 11.49 4.83 3.33
C PHE A 4 10.86 5.39 4.62
N GLN A 5 11.67 5.94 5.53
CA GLN A 5 11.12 6.62 6.70
C GLN A 5 10.35 7.90 6.31
N ALA A 6 10.89 8.71 5.40
CA ALA A 6 10.19 9.88 4.88
C ALA A 6 8.86 9.51 4.20
N PHE A 7 8.84 8.42 3.42
CA PHE A 7 7.61 7.87 2.86
C PHE A 7 6.61 7.48 3.95
N LYS A 8 7.04 6.74 4.98
CA LYS A 8 6.16 6.35 6.10
C LYS A 8 5.53 7.57 6.77
N ASP A 9 6.27 8.68 6.89
CA ASP A 9 5.76 9.91 7.49
C ASP A 9 4.65 10.57 6.63
N THR A 10 4.54 10.20 5.34
CA THR A 10 3.42 10.62 4.46
C THR A 10 2.16 9.76 4.62
N LEU A 11 2.27 8.57 5.21
CA LEU A 11 1.18 7.61 5.35
C LEU A 11 0.26 7.95 6.53
N SER A 12 -0.63 8.92 6.32
CA SER A 12 -1.72 9.20 7.27
C SER A 12 -2.65 8.00 7.44
N ASN A 13 -3.41 7.95 8.54
CA ASN A 13 -4.47 6.94 8.75
C ASN A 13 -5.48 6.89 7.58
N LYS A 14 -5.74 8.03 6.94
CA LYS A 14 -6.61 8.09 5.76
C LYS A 14 -5.98 7.40 4.55
N ALA A 15 -4.68 7.60 4.33
CA ALA A 15 -3.94 6.95 3.24
C ALA A 15 -3.85 5.42 3.48
N LEU A 16 -3.53 5.01 4.71
CA LEU A 16 -3.50 3.60 5.09
C LEU A 16 -4.87 2.93 4.93
N LYS A 17 -5.94 3.64 5.30
CA LYS A 17 -7.30 3.14 5.08
C LYS A 17 -7.61 3.00 3.59
N ALA A 18 -7.23 3.97 2.76
CA ALA A 18 -7.46 3.87 1.31
C ALA A 18 -6.78 2.63 0.72
N ILE A 19 -5.53 2.37 1.10
CA ILE A 19 -4.79 1.17 0.67
C ILE A 19 -5.48 -0.10 1.17
N TYR A 20 -5.97 -0.13 2.42
CA TYR A 20 -6.73 -1.26 2.94
C TYR A 20 -7.99 -1.55 2.12
N GLU A 21 -8.80 -0.53 1.81
CA GLU A 21 -10.04 -0.71 1.05
C GLU A 21 -9.75 -1.16 -0.39
N GLU A 22 -8.72 -0.61 -1.04
CA GLU A 22 -8.23 -1.05 -2.36
C GLU A 22 -7.81 -2.52 -2.33
N SER A 23 -6.96 -2.90 -1.37
CA SER A 23 -6.49 -4.28 -1.20
C SER A 23 -7.64 -5.25 -0.94
N LYS A 24 -8.67 -4.80 -0.20
CA LYS A 24 -9.87 -5.60 0.08
C LYS A 24 -10.67 -5.85 -1.19
N LEU A 25 -10.84 -4.86 -2.06
CA LEU A 25 -11.52 -5.01 -3.35
C LEU A 25 -10.79 -5.97 -4.28
N GLU A 26 -9.46 -5.95 -4.26
CA GLU A 26 -8.63 -6.82 -5.14
C GLU A 26 -8.71 -8.30 -4.77
N VAL A 27 -8.88 -8.63 -3.49
CA VAL A 27 -8.94 -10.03 -3.02
C VAL A 27 -10.36 -10.56 -2.84
N GLN A 28 -11.38 -9.73 -3.07
CA GLN A 28 -12.78 -10.04 -2.75
C GLN A 28 -13.34 -11.21 -3.57
N ASP A 29 -12.87 -11.38 -4.81
CA ASP A 29 -13.38 -12.41 -5.72
C ASP A 29 -12.63 -13.74 -5.55
N GLU A 30 -11.46 -13.72 -4.90
CA GLU A 30 -10.59 -14.88 -4.70
C GLU A 30 -10.82 -15.58 -3.36
N THR A 31 -11.31 -14.86 -2.35
CA THR A 31 -11.43 -15.35 -0.97
C THR A 31 -12.68 -14.86 -0.26
N THR A 32 -13.17 -15.62 0.72
CA THR A 32 -14.34 -15.23 1.52
C THR A 32 -13.93 -14.45 2.77
N GLU A 33 -14.45 -13.23 2.93
CA GLU A 33 -14.19 -12.38 4.10
C GLU A 33 -14.48 -13.10 5.43
N GLY A 34 -13.58 -12.91 6.40
CA GLY A 34 -13.66 -13.55 7.73
C GLY A 34 -12.98 -14.91 7.83
N THR A 35 -12.39 -15.42 6.74
CA THR A 35 -11.56 -16.64 6.75
C THR A 35 -10.09 -16.33 6.97
N GLU A 36 -9.31 -17.35 7.38
CA GLU A 36 -7.85 -17.25 7.44
C GLU A 36 -7.26 -16.99 6.05
N ALA A 37 -7.81 -17.63 5.01
CA ALA A 37 -7.40 -17.44 3.63
C ALA A 37 -7.58 -15.98 3.18
N PHE A 38 -8.72 -15.37 3.48
CA PHE A 38 -8.95 -13.94 3.21
C PHE A 38 -7.99 -13.05 4.01
N SER A 39 -7.76 -13.35 5.29
CA SER A 39 -6.84 -12.55 6.11
C SER A 39 -5.42 -12.58 5.55
N LEU A 40 -4.97 -13.74 5.09
CA LEU A 40 -3.67 -13.90 4.43
C LEU A 40 -3.63 -13.14 3.09
N ALA A 41 -4.62 -13.35 2.22
CA ALA A 41 -4.69 -12.70 0.91
C ALA A 41 -4.71 -11.17 1.06
N LEU A 42 -5.53 -10.64 1.97
CA LEU A 42 -5.63 -9.22 2.27
C LEU A 42 -4.30 -8.66 2.78
N ALA A 43 -3.64 -9.34 3.73
CA ALA A 43 -2.35 -8.88 4.25
C ALA A 43 -1.26 -8.87 3.17
N THR A 44 -1.23 -9.89 2.31
CA THR A 44 -0.31 -9.97 1.17
C THR A 44 -0.58 -8.85 0.17
N GLN A 45 -1.84 -8.64 -0.21
CA GLN A 45 -2.22 -7.61 -1.18
C GLN A 45 -1.94 -6.20 -0.63
N MET A 46 -2.22 -5.96 0.65
CA MET A 46 -1.90 -4.70 1.30
C MET A 46 -0.38 -4.42 1.34
N ALA A 47 0.44 -5.46 1.51
CA ALA A 47 1.89 -5.32 1.42
C ALA A 47 2.35 -4.95 0.00
N ILE A 48 1.74 -5.56 -1.04
CA ILE A 48 2.01 -5.22 -2.44
C ILE A 48 1.65 -3.76 -2.71
N ASN A 49 0.44 -3.33 -2.36
CA ASN A 49 -0.04 -1.97 -2.61
C ASN A 49 0.79 -0.91 -1.87
N LEU A 50 1.29 -1.22 -0.66
CA LEU A 50 2.23 -0.36 0.05
C LEU A 50 3.58 -0.22 -0.67
N LEU A 51 4.10 -1.30 -1.25
CA LEU A 51 5.35 -1.26 -2.03
C LEU A 51 5.17 -0.47 -3.33
N GLU A 52 4.07 -0.67 -4.04
CA GLU A 52 3.76 0.09 -5.25
C GLU A 52 3.58 1.59 -4.97
N SER A 53 2.91 1.93 -3.86
CA SER A 53 2.79 3.31 -3.38
C SER A 53 4.16 3.92 -3.07
N TYR A 54 5.06 3.16 -2.44
CA TYR A 54 6.43 3.60 -2.18
C TYR A 54 7.22 3.82 -3.48
N GLU A 55 7.13 2.91 -4.45
CA GLU A 55 7.79 3.06 -5.75
C GLU A 55 7.29 4.30 -6.50
N LYS A 56 5.97 4.54 -6.46
CA LYS A 56 5.37 5.74 -7.05
C LYS A 56 5.91 7.01 -6.39
N TRP A 57 5.92 7.04 -5.07
CA TRP A 57 6.48 8.16 -4.30
C TRP A 57 7.95 8.42 -4.66
N LEU A 58 8.78 7.38 -4.77
CA LEU A 58 10.18 7.51 -5.18
C LEU A 58 10.34 8.08 -6.60
N LYS A 59 9.42 7.78 -7.52
CA LYS A 59 9.44 8.37 -8.87
C LYS A 59 9.08 9.86 -8.82
N GLU A 60 8.10 10.22 -7.99
CA GLU A 60 7.70 11.62 -7.79
C GLU A 60 8.78 12.46 -7.14
N GLU A 61 9.49 11.95 -6.12
CA GLU A 61 10.59 12.66 -5.47
C GLU A 61 11.76 12.91 -6.44
N ARG A 62 12.17 11.89 -7.21
CA ARG A 62 13.22 12.05 -8.24
C ARG A 62 12.84 13.11 -9.29
N ALA A 63 11.58 13.12 -9.72
CA ALA A 63 11.09 14.11 -10.68
C ALA A 63 11.03 15.54 -10.12
N LYS A 64 11.01 15.72 -8.78
CA LYS A 64 11.11 17.03 -8.12
C LYS A 64 12.55 17.52 -8.04
N GLU A 65 13.51 16.61 -7.85
CA GLU A 65 14.94 16.94 -7.78
C GLU A 65 15.52 17.35 -9.15
N GLU A 66 14.94 16.85 -10.25
CA GLU A 66 15.36 17.16 -11.62
C GLU A 66 14.77 18.48 -12.17
N LYS A 67 13.94 19.20 -11.40
CA LYS A 67 13.30 20.47 -11.78
C LYS A 67 13.91 21.66 -11.05
#